data_AF-A0A8K0CJZ0-F1
#
_entry.id   AF-A0A8K0CJZ0-F1
#
_cell.length_a   1.000
_cell.length_b   1.000
_cell.length_c   1.000
_cell.angle_alpha   90.00
_cell.angle_beta   90.00
_cell.angle_gamma   90.00
#
_symmetry.space_group_name_H-M   'P 1'
#
loop_
_entity.id
_entity.type
_entity.pdbx_description
1 polymer ?
#
loop_
_entity_poly.entity_id
_entity_poly.type
_entity_poly.pdbx_seq_one_letter_code
_entity_poly.pdbx_strand_id
1 'polypeptide(L)'
;MMRTARSKSRRSYDTVPLPDGRERHGPGVKIAENIMALKKKHIDLFPTVPAHWCRKDSKNIYLESILNKEKMYLLYLEFCDDKKIKPVSKTINREILILKNIGF
;
A
#
# COMPACT_ATOMS: atom_id res chain seq x y z
N MET A 1 -24.51 22.03 -43.12
CA MET A 1 -23.85 20.80 -43.62
C MET A 1 -24.24 19.63 -42.74
N MET A 2 -25.07 18.70 -43.23
CA MET A 2 -25.44 17.48 -42.51
C MET A 2 -24.35 16.42 -42.66
N ARG A 3 -23.90 15.84 -41.55
CA ARG A 3 -23.08 14.61 -41.55
C ARG A 3 -24.03 13.42 -41.52
N THR A 4 -24.27 12.77 -42.65
CA THR A 4 -25.05 11.53 -42.71
C THR A 4 -24.17 10.37 -42.23
N ALA A 5 -24.54 9.77 -41.09
CA ALA A 5 -23.89 8.56 -40.61
C ALA A 5 -24.31 7.38 -41.50
N ARG A 6 -23.33 6.76 -42.18
CA ARG A 6 -23.47 5.50 -42.91
C ARG A 6 -23.93 4.42 -41.93
N SER A 7 -25.14 3.91 -42.11
CA SER A 7 -25.72 2.84 -41.29
C SER A 7 -24.75 1.65 -41.23
N LYS A 8 -24.28 1.34 -40.02
CA LYS A 8 -23.39 0.20 -39.77
C LYS A 8 -24.15 -1.10 -40.04
N SER A 9 -23.43 -2.04 -40.64
CA SER A 9 -23.85 -3.36 -41.12
C SER A 9 -24.98 -4.04 -40.35
N ARG A 10 -25.92 -4.66 -41.09
CA ARG A 10 -26.85 -5.68 -40.60
C ARG A 10 -26.08 -6.92 -40.09
N ARG A 11 -25.50 -6.86 -38.90
CA ARG A 11 -24.99 -8.05 -38.19
C ARG A 11 -26.13 -8.62 -37.35
N SER A 12 -26.37 -9.93 -37.44
CA SER A 12 -27.30 -10.62 -36.54
C SER A 12 -26.86 -10.40 -35.09
N TYR A 13 -27.81 -10.16 -34.20
CA TYR A 13 -27.59 -10.01 -32.75
C TYR A 13 -26.87 -11.23 -32.14
N ASP A 14 -27.00 -12.40 -32.76
CA ASP A 14 -26.40 -13.67 -32.35
C ASP A 14 -24.85 -13.73 -32.44
N THR A 15 -24.21 -12.77 -33.11
CA THR A 15 -22.74 -12.73 -33.29
C THR A 15 -22.02 -11.66 -32.47
N VAL A 16 -22.71 -11.02 -31.52
CA VAL A 16 -22.10 -10.05 -30.61
C VAL A 16 -21.58 -10.78 -29.37
N PRO A 17 -20.25 -10.80 -29.11
CA PRO A 17 -19.73 -11.34 -27.86
C PRO A 17 -20.35 -10.61 -26.67
N LEU A 18 -20.73 -11.33 -25.62
CA LEU A 18 -21.25 -10.70 -24.41
C LEU A 18 -20.20 -9.75 -23.82
N PRO A 19 -20.62 -8.60 -23.26
CA PRO A 19 -19.70 -7.71 -22.55
C PRO A 19 -19.05 -8.47 -21.39
N ASP A 20 -17.73 -8.29 -21.23
CA ASP A 20 -16.93 -8.96 -20.21
C ASP A 20 -17.52 -8.72 -18.81
N GLY A 21 -17.92 -9.79 -18.14
CA GLY A 21 -18.59 -9.79 -16.82
C GLY A 21 -17.63 -9.53 -15.65
N ARG A 22 -16.45 -8.97 -15.92
CA ARG A 22 -15.55 -8.43 -14.88
C ARG A 22 -16.21 -7.19 -14.30
N GLU A 23 -17.08 -7.41 -13.33
CA GLU A 23 -17.70 -6.35 -12.56
C GLU A 23 -16.63 -5.40 -12.01
N ARG A 24 -16.94 -4.10 -11.94
CA ARG A 24 -16.05 -3.13 -11.32
C ARG A 24 -16.06 -3.38 -9.82
N HIS A 25 -14.97 -3.92 -9.28
CA HIS A 25 -14.80 -4.05 -7.84
C HIS A 25 -14.94 -2.67 -7.17
N GLY A 26 -15.73 -2.63 -6.09
CA GLY A 26 -15.89 -1.42 -5.29
C GLY A 26 -14.56 -0.95 -4.70
N PRO A 27 -14.45 0.33 -4.32
CA PRO A 27 -13.25 0.85 -3.68
C PRO A 27 -12.97 0.09 -2.37
N GLY A 28 -11.70 -0.20 -2.12
CA GLY A 28 -11.26 -0.90 -0.91
C GLY A 28 -11.57 -0.12 0.36
N VAL A 29 -11.86 -0.84 1.44
CA VAL A 29 -12.08 -0.26 2.78
C VAL A 29 -10.82 0.46 3.24
N LYS A 30 -10.97 1.74 3.60
CA LYS A 30 -9.88 2.57 4.13
C LYS A 30 -9.64 2.24 5.60
N ILE A 31 -8.37 2.19 5.99
CA ILE A 31 -7.97 2.01 7.39
C ILE A 31 -8.21 3.30 8.16
N ALA A 32 -8.68 3.19 9.40
CA ALA A 32 -8.87 4.35 10.28
C ALA A 32 -7.56 5.09 10.55
N GLU A 33 -7.61 6.42 10.52
CA GLU A 33 -6.45 7.30 10.69
C GLU A 33 -5.75 7.10 12.04
N ASN A 34 -6.51 6.81 13.10
CA ASN A 34 -5.98 6.54 14.44
C ASN A 34 -5.02 5.35 14.47
N ILE A 35 -5.34 4.28 13.75
CA ILE A 35 -4.52 3.07 13.68
C ILE A 35 -3.23 3.37 12.91
N MET A 36 -3.33 4.16 11.83
CA MET A 36 -2.18 4.58 11.04
C MET A 36 -1.23 5.49 11.85
N ALA A 37 -1.78 6.42 12.63
CA ALA A 37 -1.01 7.29 13.52
C ALA A 37 -0.29 6.49 14.61
N LEU A 38 -0.97 5.52 15.23
CA LEU A 38 -0.36 4.64 16.22
C LEU A 38 0.78 3.82 15.62
N LYS A 39 0.60 3.32 14.39
CA LYS A 39 1.67 2.59 13.71
C LYS A 39 2.88 3.47 13.40
N LYS A 40 2.65 4.71 12.94
CA LYS A 40 3.72 5.70 12.71
C LYS A 40 4.53 5.94 13.99
N LYS A 41 3.84 6.16 15.11
CA LYS A 41 4.46 6.33 16.43
C LYS A 41 5.28 5.12 16.85
N HIS A 42 4.77 3.91 16.61
CA HIS A 42 5.51 2.68 16.91
C HIS A 42 6.78 2.55 16.07
N ILE A 43 6.76 2.96 14.80
CA ILE A 43 7.96 2.95 13.95
C ILE A 43 9.02 3.95 14.46
N ASP A 44 8.60 5.09 15.00
CA ASP A 44 9.51 6.11 15.55
C ASP A 44 10.25 5.67 16.82
N LEU A 45 9.81 4.58 17.46
CA LEU A 45 10.50 4.02 18.63
C LEU A 45 11.76 3.24 18.27
N PHE A 46 11.94 2.86 17.00
CA PHE A 46 13.09 2.07 16.58
C PHE A 46 14.29 2.94 16.22
N PRO A 47 15.51 2.49 16.56
CA PRO A 47 16.72 3.14 16.10
C PRO A 47 16.82 3.02 14.57
N THR A 48 17.16 4.14 13.95
CA THR A 48 17.37 4.24 12.50
C THR A 48 18.76 4.78 12.23
N VAL A 49 19.38 4.28 11.16
CA VAL A 49 20.75 4.59 10.79
C VAL A 49 20.75 5.22 9.40
N PRO A 50 21.40 6.38 9.20
CA PRO A 50 21.55 6.94 7.86
C PRO A 50 22.40 6.01 6.99
N ALA A 51 22.20 6.02 5.66
CA ALA A 51 23.07 5.22 4.81
C ALA A 51 24.53 5.70 4.96
N HIS A 52 25.41 4.79 5.36
CA HIS A 52 26.84 5.04 5.57
C HIS A 52 27.53 5.68 4.35
N TRP A 53 27.06 5.35 3.14
CA TRP A 53 27.55 5.88 1.87
C TRP A 53 26.48 6.70 1.13
N CYS A 54 25.71 7.52 1.86
CA CYS A 54 24.76 8.43 1.23
C CYS A 54 25.46 9.31 0.18
N ARG A 55 24.95 9.29 -1.06
CA ARG A 55 25.24 10.35 -2.01
C ARG A 55 24.63 11.64 -1.46
N LYS A 56 25.22 12.80 -1.80
CA LYS A 56 24.78 14.12 -1.31
C LYS A 56 23.25 14.35 -1.41
N ASP A 57 22.63 13.78 -2.43
CA ASP A 57 21.20 13.98 -2.71
C ASP A 57 20.29 12.88 -2.14
N SER A 58 20.84 11.78 -1.61
CA SER A 58 20.03 10.68 -1.05
C SER A 58 19.80 10.86 0.43
N LYS A 59 18.52 10.83 0.86
CA LYS A 59 18.10 10.88 2.27
C LYS A 59 17.62 9.52 2.78
N ASN A 60 18.22 8.44 2.29
CA ASN A 60 17.78 7.08 2.64
C ASN A 60 18.19 6.76 4.07
N ILE A 61 17.22 6.25 4.82
CA ILE A 61 17.37 5.84 6.21
C ILE A 61 17.17 4.34 6.24
N TYR A 62 17.94 3.60 7.01
CA TYR A 62 17.79 2.16 7.18
C TYR A 62 17.43 1.84 8.62
N LEU A 63 16.81 0.68 8.83
CA LEU A 63 16.74 0.11 10.17
C LEU A 63 18.14 -0.33 10.60
N GLU A 64 18.39 -0.32 11.91
CA GLU A 64 19.61 -0.89 12.47
C GLU A 64 19.76 -2.37 12.10
N SER A 65 20.99 -2.85 11.91
CA SER A 65 21.29 -4.19 11.37
C SER A 65 20.69 -5.35 12.17
N ILE A 66 20.43 -5.13 13.46
CA ILE A 66 19.82 -6.11 14.36
C ILE A 66 18.32 -6.31 14.04
N LEU A 67 17.69 -5.29 13.46
CA LEU A 67 16.25 -5.20 13.22
C LEU A 67 15.90 -5.38 11.75
N ASN A 68 15.25 -6.49 11.43
CA ASN A 68 14.68 -6.75 10.11
C ASN A 68 13.22 -6.27 10.05
N LYS A 69 12.71 -5.94 8.85
CA LYS A 69 11.30 -5.55 8.61
C LYS A 69 10.29 -6.57 9.15
N GLU A 70 10.65 -7.86 9.15
CA GLU A 70 9.82 -8.92 9.71
C GLU A 70 9.80 -8.91 11.23
N LYS A 71 10.97 -8.79 11.88
CA LYS A 71 11.08 -8.64 13.34
C LYS A 71 10.35 -7.39 13.83
N MET A 72 10.50 -6.28 13.12
CA MET A 72 9.78 -5.04 13.42
C MET A 72 8.26 -5.20 13.34
N TYR A 73 7.76 -6.06 12.45
CA TYR A 73 6.33 -6.38 12.40
C TYR A 73 5.90 -7.30 13.54
N LEU A 74 6.71 -8.29 13.92
CA LEU A 74 6.43 -9.16 15.07
C LEU A 74 6.33 -8.36 16.37
N LEU A 75 7.30 -7.47 16.63
CA LEU A 75 7.27 -6.57 17.80
C LEU A 75 6.04 -5.66 17.81
N TYR A 76 5.55 -5.27 16.62
CA TYR A 76 4.32 -4.51 16.51
C TYR A 76 3.07 -5.34 16.84
N LEU A 77 3.04 -6.63 16.49
CA LEU A 77 1.94 -7.51 16.88
C LEU A 77 1.89 -7.67 18.39
N GLU A 78 3.03 -7.87 19.04
CA GLU A 78 3.15 -7.93 20.50
C GLU A 78 2.66 -6.62 21.15
N PHE A 79 3.14 -5.47 20.67
CA PHE A 79 2.67 -4.16 21.14
C PHE A 79 1.16 -3.94 20.96
N CYS A 80 0.59 -4.48 19.88
CA CYS A 80 -0.85 -4.42 19.64
C CYS A 80 -1.63 -5.35 20.58
N ASP A 81 -1.10 -6.53 20.89
CA ASP A 81 -1.69 -7.47 21.81
C ASP A 81 -1.73 -6.90 23.24
N ASP A 82 -0.62 -6.34 23.71
CA ASP A 82 -0.50 -5.67 25.02
C ASP A 82 -1.53 -4.55 25.20
N LYS A 83 -1.79 -3.80 24.12
CA LYS A 83 -2.74 -2.68 24.12
C LYS A 83 -4.17 -3.07 23.75
N LYS A 84 -4.40 -4.34 23.42
CA LYS A 84 -5.68 -4.88 22.91
C LYS A 84 -6.20 -4.12 21.67
N ILE A 85 -5.30 -3.79 20.75
CA ILE A 85 -5.61 -3.07 19.52
C ILE A 85 -5.48 -4.01 18.33
N LYS A 86 -6.43 -3.95 17.40
CA LYS A 86 -6.36 -4.75 16.17
C LYS A 86 -5.17 -4.29 15.29
N PRO A 87 -4.21 -5.18 14.96
CA PRO A 87 -3.05 -4.81 14.17
C PRO A 87 -3.38 -4.59 12.69
N VAL A 88 -2.57 -3.76 12.02
CA VAL A 88 -2.61 -3.61 10.56
C VAL A 88 -1.95 -4.80 9.83
N SER A 89 -2.30 -4.97 8.55
CA SER A 89 -1.68 -5.99 7.70
C SER A 89 -0.20 -5.69 7.43
N LYS A 90 0.56 -6.74 7.07
CA LYS A 90 1.97 -6.63 6.66
C LYS A 90 2.17 -5.67 5.49
N THR A 91 1.23 -5.64 4.55
CA THR A 91 1.28 -4.76 3.36
C THR A 91 1.26 -3.29 3.76
N ILE A 92 0.30 -2.91 4.61
CA ILE A 92 0.18 -1.54 5.13
C ILE A 92 1.43 -1.15 5.91
N ASN A 93 1.97 -2.08 6.72
CA ASN A 93 3.21 -1.83 7.45
C ASN A 93 4.38 -1.50 6.50
N ARG A 94 4.51 -2.21 5.37
CA ARG A 94 5.53 -1.93 4.35
C ARG A 94 5.31 -0.58 3.69
N GLU A 95 4.07 -0.24 3.34
CA GLU A 95 3.72 1.06 2.75
C GLU A 95 4.09 2.22 3.69
N ILE A 96 3.84 2.09 5.00
CA ILE A 96 4.18 3.13 5.98
C ILE A 96 5.70 3.34 6.06
N LEU A 97 6.50 2.28 5.97
CA LEU A 97 7.96 2.41 5.98
C LEU A 97 8.49 3.10 4.71
N ILE A 98 7.93 2.77 3.54
CA ILE A 98 8.26 3.44 2.28
C ILE A 98 7.91 4.94 2.37
N LEU A 99 6.74 5.27 2.93
CA LEU A 99 6.33 6.66 3.17
C LEU A 99 7.30 7.41 4.09
N LYS A 100 7.94 6.71 5.04
CA LYS A 100 8.98 7.28 5.91
C LYS A 100 10.39 7.26 5.31
N ASN A 101 10.54 6.82 4.07
CA ASN A 101 11.82 6.65 3.40
C ASN A 101 12.80 5.73 4.16
N ILE A 102 12.26 4.72 4.86
CA ILE A 102 13.04 3.71 5.55
C ILE A 102 13.23 2.52 4.60
N GLY A 103 14.47 2.30 4.17
CA GLY A 103 14.91 1.17 3.37
C GLY A 103 15.18 -0.08 4.21
N PHE A 104 15.10 -1.23 3.56
CA PHE A 104 15.31 -2.57 4.12
C PHE A 104 15.66 -3.57 3.02
#